data_AF-A0A7S3BQ35-F1
#
_entry.id   AF-A0A7S3BQ35-F1
#
_cell.length_a   1.000
_cell.length_b   1.000
_cell.length_c   1.000
_cell.angle_alpha   90.00
_cell.angle_beta   90.00
_cell.angle_gamma   90.00
#
_symmetry.space_group_name_H-M   'P 1'
#
loop_
_entity.id
_entity.type
_entity.pdbx_description
1 polymer ?
#
loop_
_entity_poly.entity_id
_entity_poly.type
_entity_poly.pdbx_seq_one_letter_code
_entity_poly.pdbx_strand_id
1 'polypeptide(L)'
;VTGFRRVFAHPAAIFFERGIADLDTLQMASLSAEACEGASFVCTVFEVEDEGMDRFREREEEFDLQTVPVSPLEPDGEPVPPGMLCCRSSDAAYVQLWGEERFSRLYKERGINTIWGYTPDSGLRPCPVYLRHCFLAAERLGPVCLDSFLDDTFLIDRQTTIRQYLDENPSVLSTPPPPSLATRYGG
;
A
#
# COMPACT_ATOMS: atom_id res chain seq x y z
N VAL A 1 10.06 -9.95 -4.80
CA VAL A 1 9.51 -9.52 -6.11
C VAL A 1 10.55 -8.70 -6.84
N THR A 2 10.79 -8.96 -8.13
CA THR A 2 11.80 -8.25 -8.95
C THR A 2 11.13 -7.40 -10.03
N GLY A 3 11.71 -6.25 -10.37
CA GLY A 3 11.19 -5.32 -11.38
C GLY A 3 10.09 -4.39 -10.87
N PHE A 4 9.89 -4.33 -9.55
CA PHE A 4 8.87 -3.51 -8.89
C PHE A 4 9.44 -2.83 -7.66
N ARG A 5 8.84 -1.70 -7.29
CA ARG A 5 9.06 -1.01 -6.00
C ARG A 5 7.73 -0.73 -5.31
N ARG A 6 7.77 -0.48 -4.01
CA ARG A 6 6.60 -0.07 -3.22
C ARG A 6 6.56 1.44 -3.04
N VAL A 7 5.39 2.04 -3.18
CA VAL A 7 5.22 3.49 -3.06
C VAL A 7 3.91 3.83 -2.32
N PHE A 8 4.03 4.69 -1.30
CA PHE A 8 2.88 5.34 -0.67
C PHE A 8 2.42 6.54 -1.53
N ALA A 9 1.41 6.35 -2.39
CA ALA A 9 1.13 7.29 -3.47
C ALA A 9 -0.36 7.54 -3.81
N HIS A 10 -1.29 6.94 -3.07
CA HIS A 10 -2.73 7.09 -3.35
C HIS A 10 -3.56 6.97 -2.08
N PRO A 11 -4.73 7.62 -1.97
CA PRO A 11 -5.67 7.35 -0.90
C PRO A 11 -6.37 6.00 -1.13
N ALA A 12 -6.92 5.43 -0.05
CA ALA A 12 -7.80 4.27 -0.12
C ALA A 12 -9.13 4.61 0.56
N ALA A 13 -10.26 4.38 -0.11
CA ALA A 13 -11.60 4.71 0.42
C ALA A 13 -11.82 4.15 1.83
N ILE A 14 -11.35 2.92 2.06
CA ILE A 14 -11.48 2.21 3.33
C ILE A 14 -10.79 2.93 4.51
N PHE A 15 -9.77 3.76 4.27
CA PHE A 15 -9.12 4.52 5.35
C PHE A 15 -10.02 5.62 5.91
N PHE A 16 -10.86 6.22 5.07
CA PHE A 16 -11.83 7.23 5.49
C PHE A 16 -13.00 6.59 6.22
N GLU A 17 -13.50 5.45 5.73
CA GLU A 17 -14.54 4.67 6.42
C GLU A 17 -14.08 4.21 7.82
N ARG A 18 -12.80 3.89 7.96
CA ARG A 18 -12.18 3.47 9.23
C ARG A 18 -11.77 4.63 10.12
N GLY A 19 -11.86 5.88 9.65
CA GLY A 19 -11.46 7.07 10.42
C GLY A 19 -9.96 7.12 10.74
N ILE A 20 -9.11 6.62 9.84
CA ILE A 20 -7.63 6.64 10.01
C ILE A 20 -6.90 7.53 9.01
N ALA A 21 -7.58 7.99 7.96
CA ALA A 21 -7.04 8.98 7.02
C ALA A 21 -7.33 10.40 7.52
N ASP A 22 -6.36 11.29 7.32
CA ASP A 22 -6.49 12.72 7.59
C ASP A 22 -6.41 13.51 6.27
N LEU A 23 -7.52 14.15 5.91
CA LEU A 23 -7.64 14.98 4.71
C LEU A 23 -6.95 16.33 4.85
N ASP A 24 -6.99 16.93 6.05
CA ASP A 24 -6.47 18.27 6.28
C ASP A 24 -4.95 18.28 6.18
N THR A 25 -4.32 17.19 6.65
CA THR A 25 -2.87 17.03 6.61
C THR A 25 -2.40 16.10 5.48
N LEU A 26 -3.30 15.58 4.65
CA LEU A 26 -3.00 14.62 3.57
C LEU A 26 -2.26 13.35 4.05
N GLN A 27 -2.39 12.98 5.33
CA GLN A 27 -1.88 11.73 5.88
C GLN A 27 -2.88 10.60 5.60
N MET A 28 -2.95 10.20 4.33
CA MET A 28 -3.96 9.28 3.84
C MET A 28 -3.44 8.29 2.79
N ALA A 29 -2.14 8.33 2.46
CA ALA A 29 -1.59 7.43 1.46
C ALA A 29 -1.60 5.97 1.96
N SER A 30 -2.12 5.11 1.11
CA SER A 30 -1.96 3.66 1.11
C SER A 30 -0.77 3.28 0.21
N LEU A 31 -0.44 1.99 0.23
CA LEU A 31 0.74 1.41 -0.38
C LEU A 31 0.37 0.63 -1.64
N SER A 32 1.06 0.90 -2.74
CA SER A 32 0.94 0.17 -4.00
C SER A 32 2.31 -0.27 -4.51
N ALA A 33 2.34 -1.26 -5.40
CA ALA A 33 3.53 -1.53 -6.20
C ALA A 33 3.48 -0.79 -7.54
N GLU A 34 4.64 -0.43 -8.09
CA GLU A 34 4.75 0.02 -9.48
C GLU A 34 5.99 -0.58 -10.15
N ALA A 35 5.90 -0.78 -11.46
CA ALA A 35 7.02 -1.30 -12.24
C ALA A 35 8.22 -0.35 -12.15
N CYS A 36 9.39 -0.91 -11.85
CA CYS A 36 10.64 -0.19 -11.72
C CYS A 36 11.79 -1.14 -12.05
N GLU A 37 12.37 -0.95 -13.24
CA GLU A 37 13.48 -1.78 -13.70
C GLU A 37 14.66 -1.71 -12.73
N GLY A 38 15.26 -2.86 -12.42
CA GLY A 38 16.37 -2.98 -11.48
C GLY A 38 15.98 -2.90 -10.00
N ALA A 39 14.73 -2.57 -9.67
CA ALA A 39 14.25 -2.59 -8.29
C ALA A 39 13.76 -3.98 -7.87
N SER A 40 13.81 -4.25 -6.57
CA SER A 40 13.19 -5.43 -5.97
C SER A 40 12.81 -5.13 -4.53
N PHE A 41 11.88 -5.90 -3.98
CA PHE A 41 11.58 -5.86 -2.55
C PHE A 41 11.19 -7.24 -2.02
N VAL A 42 11.36 -7.42 -0.71
CA VAL A 42 10.94 -8.61 0.03
C VAL A 42 9.45 -8.50 0.39
N CYS A 43 8.72 -9.58 0.15
CA CYS A 43 7.30 -9.71 0.47
C CYS A 43 7.02 -11.07 1.11
N THR A 44 5.83 -11.21 1.67
CA THR A 44 5.29 -12.52 2.07
C THR A 44 4.36 -13.01 0.98
N VAL A 45 4.43 -14.31 0.67
CA VAL A 45 3.51 -14.99 -0.24
C VAL A 45 2.53 -15.77 0.61
N PHE A 46 1.24 -15.60 0.35
CA PHE A 46 0.17 -16.31 1.04
C PHE A 46 -0.60 -17.15 0.05
N GLU A 47 -0.87 -18.40 0.43
CA GLU A 47 -1.94 -19.17 -0.18
C GLU A 47 -3.25 -18.73 0.47
N VAL A 48 -4.19 -18.30 -0.36
CA VAL A 48 -5.52 -17.87 0.09
C VAL A 48 -6.55 -18.82 -0.50
N GLU A 49 -7.61 -19.09 0.25
CA GLU A 49 -8.76 -19.80 -0.30
C GLU A 49 -9.36 -18.98 -1.44
N ASP A 50 -9.85 -19.66 -2.48
CA ASP A 50 -10.51 -18.99 -3.59
C ASP A 50 -11.88 -18.46 -3.15
N GLU A 51 -11.89 -17.23 -2.66
CA GLU A 51 -13.11 -16.49 -2.31
C GLU A 51 -13.82 -15.91 -3.55
N GLY A 52 -13.26 -16.13 -4.74
CA GLY A 52 -13.68 -15.57 -6.02
C GLY A 52 -12.94 -14.28 -6.36
N MET A 53 -12.41 -14.22 -7.60
CA MET A 53 -11.67 -13.05 -8.10
C MET A 53 -12.46 -11.74 -8.05
N ASP A 54 -13.78 -11.78 -8.18
CA ASP A 54 -14.62 -10.58 -8.13
C ASP A 54 -14.67 -9.98 -6.73
N ARG A 55 -14.76 -10.81 -5.68
CA ARG A 55 -14.72 -10.32 -4.29
C ARG A 55 -13.34 -9.78 -3.94
N PHE A 56 -12.29 -10.44 -4.40
CA PHE A 56 -10.93 -9.97 -4.20
C PHE A 56 -10.74 -8.60 -4.87
N ARG A 57 -11.18 -8.45 -6.13
CA ARG A 57 -11.17 -7.16 -6.84
C ARG A 57 -12.00 -6.09 -6.14
N GLU A 58 -13.16 -6.45 -5.59
CA GLU A 58 -14.01 -5.49 -4.88
C GLU A 58 -13.34 -4.98 -3.60
N ARG A 59 -12.55 -5.82 -2.92
CA ARG A 59 -11.78 -5.43 -1.73
C ARG A 59 -10.56 -4.57 -2.09
N GLU A 60 -9.90 -4.88 -3.20
CA GLU A 60 -8.71 -4.20 -3.72
C GLU A 60 -9.07 -3.19 -4.84
N GLU A 61 -10.22 -2.52 -4.69
CA GLU A 61 -10.93 -1.80 -5.77
C GLU A 61 -10.09 -0.75 -6.52
N GLU A 62 -9.11 -0.15 -5.85
CA GLU A 62 -8.29 0.91 -6.42
C GLU A 62 -7.16 0.39 -7.32
N PHE A 63 -6.77 -0.87 -7.16
CA PHE A 63 -5.55 -1.41 -7.73
C PHE A 63 -5.73 -2.03 -9.12
N ASP A 64 -4.61 -2.08 -9.85
CA ASP A 64 -4.45 -2.97 -10.99
C ASP A 64 -3.84 -4.28 -10.50
N LEU A 65 -4.58 -5.38 -10.58
CA LEU A 65 -4.15 -6.67 -10.07
C LEU A 65 -3.31 -7.41 -11.11
N GLN A 66 -2.02 -7.58 -10.84
CA GLN A 66 -1.08 -8.20 -11.76
C GLN A 66 -0.50 -9.49 -11.20
N THR A 67 -0.44 -10.53 -12.02
CA THR A 67 0.34 -11.73 -11.69
C THR A 67 1.80 -11.49 -12.00
N VAL A 68 2.66 -11.56 -10.99
CA VAL A 68 4.09 -11.25 -11.09
C VAL A 68 4.95 -12.43 -10.66
N PRO A 69 6.15 -12.61 -11.26
CA PRO A 69 7.10 -13.60 -10.79
C PRO A 69 7.59 -13.25 -9.38
N VAL A 70 7.70 -14.26 -8.53
CA VAL A 70 8.28 -14.17 -7.20
C VAL A 70 9.42 -15.17 -7.11
N SER A 71 10.47 -14.82 -6.38
CA SER A 71 11.59 -15.71 -6.11
C SER A 71 11.70 -15.94 -4.61
N PRO A 72 12.13 -17.13 -4.17
CA PRO A 72 12.44 -17.38 -2.78
C PRO A 72 13.50 -16.40 -2.28
N LEU A 73 13.42 -16.04 -0.99
CA LEU A 73 14.40 -15.15 -0.37
C LEU A 73 15.76 -15.84 -0.20
N GLU A 74 15.73 -17.10 0.22
CA GLU A 74 16.93 -17.91 0.38
C GLU A 74 17.36 -18.53 -0.96
N PRO A 75 18.67 -18.60 -1.26
CA PRO A 75 19.17 -19.16 -2.52
C PRO A 75 18.78 -20.62 -2.80
N ASP A 76 18.53 -21.39 -1.74
CA ASP A 76 18.10 -22.79 -1.77
C ASP A 76 16.60 -22.95 -1.45
N GLY A 77 15.85 -21.84 -1.40
CA GLY A 77 14.42 -21.88 -1.15
C GLY A 77 13.64 -22.56 -2.28
N GLU A 78 12.56 -23.24 -1.91
CA GLU A 78 11.68 -23.90 -2.87
C GLU A 78 11.03 -22.88 -3.82
N PRO A 79 11.02 -23.13 -5.14
CA PRO A 79 10.37 -22.25 -6.10
C PRO A 79 8.91 -21.97 -5.72
N VAL A 80 8.55 -20.68 -5.68
CA VAL A 80 7.17 -20.24 -5.43
C VAL A 80 6.47 -19.95 -6.76
N PRO A 81 5.17 -20.27 -6.87
CA PRO A 81 4.38 -19.88 -8.03
C PRO A 81 4.29 -18.35 -8.15
N PRO A 82 3.96 -17.82 -9.35
CA PRO A 82 3.68 -16.40 -9.51
C PRO A 82 2.59 -15.93 -8.54
N GLY A 83 2.80 -14.75 -7.94
CA GLY A 83 1.88 -14.16 -6.98
C GLY A 83 1.04 -13.05 -7.61
N MET A 84 -0.13 -12.77 -7.03
CA MET A 84 -0.92 -11.59 -7.39
C MET A 84 -0.46 -10.37 -6.59
N LEU A 85 -0.20 -9.27 -7.27
CA LEU A 85 0.30 -8.02 -6.70
C LEU A 85 -0.68 -6.87 -6.98
N CYS A 86 -0.94 -6.07 -5.95
CA CYS A 86 -1.72 -4.83 -6.04
C CYS A 86 -0.84 -3.70 -6.60
N CYS A 87 -0.96 -3.44 -7.89
CA CYS A 87 -0.18 -2.43 -8.60
C CYS A 87 -0.93 -1.10 -8.73
N ARG A 88 -0.15 -0.04 -8.92
CA ARG A 88 -0.63 1.29 -9.29
C ARG A 88 -1.53 1.21 -10.52
N SER A 89 -2.68 1.87 -10.42
CA SER A 89 -3.66 1.99 -11.51
C SER A 89 -3.82 3.44 -11.96
N SER A 90 -4.98 3.77 -12.52
CA SER A 90 -5.39 5.12 -12.90
C SER A 90 -6.85 5.37 -12.58
N ASP A 91 -7.23 6.63 -12.36
CA ASP A 91 -8.63 7.01 -12.13
C ASP A 91 -9.53 6.61 -13.32
N ALA A 92 -9.01 6.70 -14.55
CA ALA A 92 -9.73 6.28 -15.75
C ALA A 92 -10.04 4.77 -15.73
N ALA A 93 -9.06 3.95 -15.33
CA ALA A 93 -9.27 2.50 -15.18
C ALA A 93 -10.26 2.19 -14.05
N TYR A 94 -10.17 2.91 -12.93
CA TYR A 94 -11.13 2.78 -11.82
C TYR A 94 -12.56 3.09 -12.28
N VAL A 95 -12.76 4.24 -12.94
CA VAL A 95 -14.09 4.65 -13.45
C VAL A 95 -14.59 3.70 -14.52
N GLN A 96 -13.72 3.18 -15.39
CA GLN A 96 -14.10 2.18 -16.39
C GLN A 96 -14.59 0.89 -15.75
N LEU A 97 -13.94 0.43 -14.67
CA LEU A 97 -14.28 -0.82 -14.01
C LEU A 97 -15.51 -0.69 -13.08
N TRP A 98 -15.59 0.40 -12.34
CA TRP A 98 -16.55 0.55 -11.23
C TRP A 98 -17.62 1.60 -11.45
N GLY A 99 -17.45 2.47 -12.44
CA GLY A 99 -18.36 3.57 -12.74
C GLY A 99 -18.08 4.84 -11.94
N GLU A 100 -18.47 5.97 -12.54
CA GLU A 100 -18.33 7.31 -11.98
C GLU A 100 -19.12 7.48 -10.67
N GLU A 101 -20.26 6.81 -10.52
CA GLU A 101 -21.09 6.88 -9.31
C GLU A 101 -20.35 6.32 -8.08
N ARG A 102 -19.66 5.18 -8.23
CA ARG A 102 -18.85 4.61 -7.14
C ARG A 102 -17.70 5.54 -6.78
N PHE A 103 -16.99 6.07 -7.78
CA PHE A 103 -15.90 7.02 -7.55
C PHE A 103 -16.38 8.27 -6.82
N SER A 104 -17.53 8.82 -7.23
CA SER A 104 -18.14 9.97 -6.56
C SER A 104 -18.47 9.68 -5.09
N ARG A 105 -19.20 8.59 -4.85
CA ARG A 105 -19.66 8.20 -3.51
C ARG A 105 -18.52 7.87 -2.55
N LEU A 106 -17.46 7.22 -3.02
CA LEU A 106 -16.35 6.78 -2.16
C LEU A 106 -15.28 7.85 -1.98
N TYR A 107 -15.03 8.69 -3.00
CA TYR A 107 -13.91 9.65 -2.99
C TYR A 107 -14.39 11.10 -3.10
N LYS A 108 -15.11 11.48 -4.16
CA LYS A 108 -15.42 12.91 -4.43
C LYS A 108 -16.27 13.58 -3.37
N GLU A 109 -17.25 12.88 -2.81
CA GLU A 109 -18.08 13.39 -1.71
C GLU A 109 -17.27 13.72 -0.44
N ARG A 110 -16.05 13.19 -0.32
CA ARG A 110 -15.07 13.49 0.75
C ARG A 110 -14.04 14.55 0.33
N GLY A 111 -14.20 15.16 -0.84
CA GLY A 111 -13.24 16.12 -1.40
C GLY A 111 -12.04 15.51 -2.13
N ILE A 112 -12.03 14.19 -2.34
CA ILE A 112 -10.94 13.49 -3.03
C ILE A 112 -11.29 13.40 -4.52
N ASN A 113 -10.66 14.24 -5.33
CA ASN A 113 -10.96 14.33 -6.76
C ASN A 113 -10.12 13.38 -7.63
N THR A 114 -9.16 12.67 -7.04
CA THR A 114 -8.29 11.72 -7.73
C THR A 114 -7.81 10.63 -6.78
N ILE A 115 -7.61 9.41 -7.28
CA ILE A 115 -6.94 8.33 -6.53
C ILE A 115 -5.46 8.33 -6.90
N TRP A 116 -5.17 8.35 -8.20
CA TRP A 116 -3.82 8.10 -8.71
C TRP A 116 -3.11 9.35 -9.25
N GLY A 117 -3.78 10.50 -9.32
CA GLY A 117 -3.29 11.74 -9.92
C GLY A 117 -2.47 12.66 -9.01
N TYR A 118 -2.13 12.23 -7.79
CA TYR A 118 -1.25 12.99 -6.91
C TYR A 118 0.17 13.09 -7.50
N THR A 119 0.76 14.28 -7.39
CA THR A 119 2.12 14.59 -7.85
C THR A 119 3.15 14.46 -6.72
N PRO A 120 4.45 14.34 -7.03
CA PRO A 120 5.53 14.34 -6.02
C PRO A 120 5.48 15.49 -5.01
N ASP A 121 5.03 16.66 -5.43
CA ASP A 121 4.93 17.89 -4.62
C ASP A 121 3.54 18.09 -3.98
N SER A 122 2.63 17.12 -4.12
CA SER A 122 1.25 17.23 -3.60
C SER A 122 1.15 17.30 -2.07
N GLY A 123 2.23 17.00 -1.35
CA GLY A 123 2.22 16.91 0.12
C GLY A 123 1.53 15.66 0.66
N LEU A 124 1.15 14.70 -0.21
CA LEU A 124 0.55 13.43 0.20
C LEU A 124 1.55 12.62 1.05
N ARG A 125 1.10 12.16 2.21
CA ARG A 125 1.91 11.40 3.18
C ARG A 125 1.27 10.06 3.55
N PRO A 126 2.07 9.08 4.00
CA PRO A 126 1.55 7.81 4.51
C PRO A 126 0.51 8.03 5.62
N CYS A 127 -0.59 7.27 5.58
CA CYS A 127 -1.49 7.16 6.72
C CYS A 127 -0.70 6.59 7.92
N PRO A 128 -0.63 7.27 9.08
CA PRO A 128 0.26 6.89 10.16
C PRO A 128 -0.13 5.55 10.80
N VAL A 129 -1.43 5.29 10.97
CA VAL A 129 -1.94 4.02 11.50
C VAL A 129 -1.57 2.86 10.58
N TYR A 130 -1.74 3.05 9.26
CA TYR A 130 -1.44 2.02 8.28
C TYR A 130 0.06 1.78 8.13
N LEU A 131 0.88 2.85 8.05
CA LEU A 131 2.33 2.75 8.00
C LEU A 131 2.89 2.04 9.24
N ARG A 132 2.40 2.36 10.44
CA ARG A 132 2.79 1.65 11.66
C ARG A 132 2.42 0.16 11.59
N HIS A 133 1.23 -0.17 11.09
CA HIS A 133 0.85 -1.57 10.91
C HIS A 133 1.81 -2.31 9.97
N CYS A 134 2.16 -1.73 8.82
CA CYS A 134 3.13 -2.31 7.89
C CYS A 134 4.52 -2.47 8.53
N PHE A 135 4.98 -1.46 9.28
CA PHE A 135 6.24 -1.52 10.02
C PHE A 135 6.28 -2.69 10.99
N LEU A 136 5.25 -2.83 11.85
CA LEU A 136 5.19 -3.90 12.85
C LEU A 136 5.08 -5.29 12.20
N ALA A 137 4.36 -5.41 11.09
CA ALA A 137 4.28 -6.65 10.34
C ALA A 137 5.66 -7.04 9.78
N ALA A 138 6.39 -6.10 9.17
CA ALA A 138 7.73 -6.32 8.64
C ALA A 138 8.75 -6.64 9.75
N GLU A 139 8.68 -5.93 10.87
CA GLU A 139 9.54 -6.16 12.05
C GLU A 139 9.40 -7.59 12.59
N ARG A 140 8.16 -8.09 12.71
CA ARG A 140 7.91 -9.46 13.19
C ARG A 140 8.43 -10.55 12.25
N LEU A 141 8.53 -10.26 10.95
CA LEU A 141 9.08 -11.19 9.96
C LEU A 141 10.62 -11.22 9.97
N GLY A 142 11.26 -10.30 10.70
CA GLY A 142 12.70 -10.28 10.91
C GLY A 142 13.42 -9.17 10.14
N PRO A 143 14.74 -9.01 10.38
CA PRO A 143 15.51 -7.85 9.95
C PRO A 143 15.56 -7.69 8.43
N VAL A 144 15.67 -8.78 7.66
CA VAL A 144 15.71 -8.70 6.19
C VAL A 144 14.40 -8.14 5.61
N CYS A 145 13.26 -8.57 6.14
CA CYS A 145 11.95 -8.06 5.75
C CYS A 145 11.77 -6.60 6.17
N LEU A 146 12.20 -6.26 7.39
CA LEU A 146 12.14 -4.89 7.90
C LEU A 146 13.02 -3.94 7.09
N ASP A 147 14.28 -4.30 6.82
CA ASP A 147 15.20 -3.47 6.05
C ASP A 147 14.68 -3.25 4.63
N SER A 148 14.18 -4.30 3.96
CA SER A 148 13.55 -4.12 2.67
C SER A 148 12.31 -3.22 2.74
N PHE A 149 11.47 -3.34 3.77
CA PHE A 149 10.34 -2.43 3.95
C PHE A 149 10.78 -0.99 4.13
N LEU A 150 11.82 -0.75 4.92
CA LEU A 150 12.30 0.60 5.22
C LEU A 150 13.04 1.25 4.03
N ASP A 151 13.80 0.47 3.26
CA ASP A 151 14.72 0.98 2.24
C ASP A 151 14.22 0.83 0.80
N ASP A 152 13.39 -0.19 0.51
CA ASP A 152 12.82 -0.43 -0.82
C ASP A 152 11.37 0.06 -0.95
N THR A 153 10.91 0.87 0.01
CA THR A 153 9.59 1.52 -0.01
C THR A 153 9.75 3.02 0.05
N PHE A 154 9.02 3.71 -0.81
CA PHE A 154 9.19 5.15 -1.02
C PHE A 154 7.90 5.93 -0.77
N LEU A 155 8.07 7.23 -0.53
CA LEU A 155 6.98 8.20 -0.61
C LEU A 155 6.62 8.50 -2.07
N ILE A 156 5.59 9.32 -2.27
CA ILE A 156 5.09 9.71 -3.58
C ILE A 156 6.15 10.36 -4.48
N ASP A 157 7.18 10.96 -3.90
CA ASP A 157 8.33 11.53 -4.62
C ASP A 157 9.28 10.49 -5.24
N ARG A 158 9.11 9.22 -4.86
CA ARG A 158 9.93 8.06 -5.27
C ARG A 158 11.42 8.22 -4.96
N GLN A 159 11.73 9.04 -3.97
CA GLN A 159 13.09 9.35 -3.53
C GLN A 159 13.24 9.15 -2.03
N THR A 160 12.29 9.67 -1.25
CA THR A 160 12.32 9.55 0.21
C THR A 160 11.92 8.14 0.60
N THR A 161 12.82 7.42 1.27
CA THR A 161 12.53 6.06 1.78
C THR A 161 11.67 6.12 3.04
N ILE A 162 11.03 5.00 3.39
CA ILE A 162 10.30 4.91 4.66
C ILE A 162 11.23 5.04 5.86
N ARG A 163 12.49 4.58 5.76
CA ARG A 163 13.50 4.82 6.81
C ARG A 163 13.66 6.31 7.08
N GLN A 164 13.96 7.09 6.04
CA GLN A 164 14.14 8.53 6.14
C GLN A 164 12.89 9.23 6.68
N TYR A 165 11.71 8.85 6.18
CA TYR A 165 10.46 9.42 6.64
C TYR A 165 10.20 9.15 8.13
N LEU A 166 10.47 7.93 8.62
CA LEU A 166 10.27 7.58 10.03
C LEU A 166 11.31 8.22 10.96
N ASP A 167 12.54 8.44 10.50
CA ASP A 167 13.56 9.19 11.24
C ASP A 167 13.11 10.63 11.49
N GLU A 168 12.46 11.26 10.51
CA GLU A 168 11.88 12.61 10.63
C GLU A 168 10.52 12.63 11.35
N ASN A 169 9.78 11.52 11.32
CA ASN A 169 8.42 11.41 11.86
C ASN A 169 8.27 10.22 12.83
N PRO A 170 9.05 10.15 13.93
CA PRO A 170 9.08 8.99 14.82
C PRO A 170 7.74 8.76 15.55
N SER A 171 6.90 9.79 15.66
CA SER A 171 5.56 9.71 16.26
C SER A 171 4.64 8.70 15.56
N VAL A 172 4.87 8.40 14.27
CA VAL A 172 4.13 7.39 13.51
C VAL A 172 4.15 6.03 14.23
N LEU A 173 5.31 5.61 14.74
CA LEU A 173 5.47 4.31 15.42
C LEU A 173 4.71 4.22 16.74
N SER A 174 4.35 5.36 17.32
CA SER A 174 3.54 5.46 18.53
C SER A 174 2.05 5.71 18.28
N THR A 175 1.62 5.81 17.01
CA THR A 175 0.23 6.13 16.65
C THR A 175 -0.68 4.92 16.84
N PRO A 176 -1.59 4.90 17.83
CA PRO A 176 -2.47 3.76 18.03
C PRO A 176 -3.55 3.71 16.93
N PRO A 177 -3.98 2.51 16.50
CA PRO A 177 -5.21 2.41 15.73
C PRO A 177 -6.42 2.76 16.60
N PRO A 178 -7.56 3.13 15.98
CA PRO A 178 -8.84 3.19 16.69
C PRO A 178 -9.12 1.88 17.46
N PRO A 179 -9.73 1.93 18.66
CA PRO A 179 -9.89 0.73 19.49
C PRO A 179 -10.60 -0.44 18.78
N SER A 180 -11.61 -0.14 17.95
CA SER A 180 -12.34 -1.14 17.15
C SER A 180 -11.48 -1.83 16.08
N LEU A 181 -10.31 -1.27 15.76
CA LEU A 181 -9.39 -1.73 14.72
C LEU A 181 -8.04 -2.19 15.29
N ALA A 182 -7.91 -2.32 16.62
CA ALA A 182 -6.66 -2.69 17.28
C ALA A 182 -6.12 -4.05 16.79
N THR A 183 -7.00 -5.05 16.62
CA THR A 183 -6.61 -6.35 16.07
C THR A 183 -6.19 -6.27 14.60
N ARG A 184 -6.84 -5.41 13.81
CA ARG A 184 -6.57 -5.28 12.36
C ARG A 184 -5.27 -4.54 12.05
N TYR A 185 -4.94 -3.52 12.85
CA TYR A 185 -3.77 -2.66 12.66
C TYR A 185 -2.75 -2.79 13.82
N GLY A 186 -2.73 -3.95 14.48
CA GLY A 186 -1.82 -4.25 15.59
C GLY A 186 -0.41 -4.66 15.17
N GLY A 187 -0.15 -4.69 13.86
CA GLY A 187 0.94 -5.49 13.28
C GLY A 187 0.48 -6.90 13.10
#